data_AF-A0A952QHW5-F1
#
_entry.id   AF-A0A952QHW5-F1
#
_cell.length_a   1.000
_cell.length_b   1.000
_cell.length_c   1.000
_cell.angle_alpha   90.00
_cell.angle_beta   90.00
_cell.angle_gamma   90.00
#
_symmetry.space_group_name_H-M   'P 1'
#
loop_
_entity.id
_entity.type
_entity.pdbx_description
1 polymer ?
#
loop_
_entity_poly.entity_id
_entity_poly.type
_entity_poly.pdbx_seq_one_letter_code
_entity_poly.pdbx_strand_id
1 'polypeptide(L)'
;MDAVPILFLLAMVLVGGLVAYYGDKIGMAIGKKKLKAWKLRPRQVASLVTFLAGALGTALTIGALFLLSQPVRSWITERKLTEEKLATTKADLSNAQLSVQETRNRLKSVEGERQALTTDIQKKNQELKDAQIEQMTLNSKNKDLDRKGKDLLKKFSRLTGELKSVNSELKTTQSEKVKVEEEIKKSLTQQGVLTNNNQAIQERNLELTKEALDLEKKAEALQKQISQINEEYNALIKASNEADAKFNSQLETYRQELKKAETELSKTLADLQRSRNAMEAAAQGETGANLKLKYTLNNALIFPIGAEVYRAVLPANMSLGDSLRAVEGFKRQLREAAREAGAKEDIDGRIADLLPDYTHPKPISPQDQWEALADGIAGHPVESLVVATAKLNSFEGDFVPIEIHVFENLKVYDQGDLVVSLQIDGRKSVPDIVAQIAAQIGKELPKTLSQKKMIPVVGSDQPYGSLDTDRIIAIALEIKEAGIPLRLQLMAAKETYRADRIQFTYRLRP
;
A
#
# COMPACT_ATOMS: atom_id res chain seq x y z
N MET A 1 -18.87 137.48 108.40
CA MET A 1 -17.79 137.76 109.38
C MET A 1 -18.38 137.45 110.71
N ASP A 2 -18.20 136.20 111.10
CA ASP A 2 -18.97 135.59 112.17
C ASP A 2 -18.62 136.31 113.47
N ALA A 3 -19.64 136.76 114.19
CA ALA A 3 -19.46 137.54 115.40
C ALA A 3 -18.85 136.72 116.56
N VAL A 4 -18.76 135.39 116.41
CA VAL A 4 -18.35 134.42 117.44
C VAL A 4 -16.90 134.61 117.92
N PRO A 5 -15.88 134.81 117.07
CA PRO A 5 -14.49 134.96 117.54
C PRO A 5 -14.27 136.31 118.24
N ILE A 6 -14.94 137.36 117.79
CA ILE A 6 -14.85 138.70 118.40
C ILE A 6 -15.53 138.68 119.77
N LEU A 7 -16.71 138.05 119.89
CA LEU A 7 -17.42 137.90 121.17
C LEU A 7 -16.62 137.07 122.18
N PHE A 8 -15.93 136.03 121.72
CA PHE A 8 -15.06 135.20 122.55
C PHE A 8 -13.83 135.97 123.09
N LEU A 9 -13.17 136.77 122.24
CA LEU A 9 -12.06 137.63 122.66
C LEU A 9 -12.48 138.70 123.67
N LEU A 10 -13.64 139.32 123.48
CA LEU A 10 -14.19 140.33 124.41
C LEU A 10 -14.58 139.71 125.76
N ALA A 11 -15.17 138.50 125.78
CA ALA A 11 -15.47 137.76 126.99
C ALA A 11 -14.19 137.37 127.78
N MET A 12 -13.11 137.00 127.10
CA MET A 12 -11.82 136.71 127.72
C MET A 12 -11.20 137.95 128.38
N VAL A 13 -11.30 139.13 127.75
CA VAL A 13 -10.83 140.40 128.33
C VAL A 13 -11.63 140.76 129.59
N LEU A 14 -12.96 140.54 129.59
CA LEU A 14 -13.81 140.74 130.77
C LEU A 14 -13.43 139.83 131.94
N VAL A 15 -13.21 138.54 131.69
CA VAL A 15 -12.78 137.58 132.72
C VAL A 15 -11.40 137.94 133.27
N GLY A 16 -10.46 138.35 132.39
CA GLY A 16 -9.14 138.83 132.80
C GLY A 16 -9.20 140.08 133.69
N GLY A 17 -10.06 141.05 133.37
CA GLY A 17 -10.28 142.25 134.19
C GLY A 17 -10.88 141.96 135.56
N LEU A 18 -11.83 141.00 135.65
CA LEU A 18 -12.43 140.54 136.90
C LEU A 18 -11.41 139.90 137.85
N VAL A 19 -10.54 139.04 137.30
CA VAL A 19 -9.48 138.38 138.08
C VAL A 19 -8.45 139.40 138.61
N ALA A 20 -8.10 140.41 137.82
CA ALA A 20 -7.20 141.49 138.24
C ALA A 20 -7.79 142.33 139.39
N TYR A 21 -9.07 142.70 139.31
CA TYR A 21 -9.75 143.49 140.36
C TYR A 21 -9.81 142.75 141.71
N TYR A 22 -10.14 141.45 141.70
CA TYR A 22 -10.16 140.66 142.93
C TYR A 22 -8.75 140.42 143.50
N GLY A 23 -7.73 140.29 142.64
CA GLY A 23 -6.33 140.18 143.05
C GLY A 23 -5.86 141.40 143.85
N ASP A 24 -6.20 142.62 143.42
CA ASP A 24 -5.80 143.86 144.09
C ASP A 24 -6.53 144.08 145.43
N LYS A 25 -7.80 143.65 145.50
CA LYS A 25 -8.64 143.73 146.71
C LYS A 25 -8.14 142.79 147.82
N ILE A 26 -7.68 141.59 147.46
CA ILE A 26 -7.07 140.62 148.39
C ILE A 26 -5.71 141.16 148.89
N GLY A 27 -4.92 141.79 148.01
CA GLY A 27 -3.66 142.44 148.39
C GLY A 27 -3.82 143.57 149.43
N MET A 28 -4.80 144.46 149.23
CA MET A 28 -5.09 145.57 150.17
C MET A 28 -5.62 145.09 151.53
N ALA A 29 -6.46 144.05 151.54
CA ALA A 29 -7.05 143.51 152.78
C ALA A 29 -5.99 142.90 153.70
N ILE A 30 -4.94 142.29 153.13
CA ILE A 30 -3.85 141.67 153.89
C ILE A 30 -2.84 142.73 154.37
N GLY A 31 -2.60 143.79 153.59
CA GLY A 31 -1.69 144.88 153.94
C GLY A 31 -2.03 145.64 155.23
N LYS A 32 -3.32 145.74 155.60
CA LYS A 32 -3.76 146.41 156.85
C LYS A 32 -3.60 145.55 158.10
N LYS A 33 -3.59 144.22 157.99
CA LYS A 33 -3.62 143.31 159.15
C LYS A 33 -2.27 143.09 159.85
N LYS A 34 -1.18 143.75 159.42
CA LYS A 34 0.18 143.61 160.01
C LYS A 34 0.58 142.15 160.28
N LEU A 35 0.12 141.22 159.43
CA LEU A 35 0.41 139.80 159.58
C LEU A 35 1.87 139.55 159.22
N LYS A 36 2.61 138.95 160.15
CA LYS A 36 4.01 138.57 159.96
C LYS A 36 4.06 137.11 159.53
N ALA A 37 4.25 136.86 158.24
CA ALA A 37 4.74 135.58 157.75
C ALA A 37 6.28 135.68 157.63
N TRP A 38 6.98 134.91 158.47
CA TRP A 38 8.40 134.59 158.37
C TRP A 38 9.37 135.78 158.16
N LYS A 39 9.67 136.52 159.23
CA LYS A 39 10.72 137.57 159.38
C LYS A 39 10.76 138.72 158.34
N LEU A 40 9.88 138.75 157.35
CA LEU A 40 9.86 139.77 156.30
C LEU A 40 8.98 140.98 156.68
N ARG A 41 9.38 142.16 156.22
CA ARG A 41 8.64 143.41 156.47
C ARG A 41 7.26 143.34 155.78
N PRO A 42 6.18 143.84 156.42
CA PRO A 42 4.78 143.64 156.00
C PRO A 42 4.43 144.03 154.55
N ARG A 43 5.22 144.88 153.89
CA ARG A 43 4.96 145.35 152.52
C ARG A 43 5.32 144.32 151.43
N GLN A 44 6.22 143.36 151.70
CA GLN A 44 6.73 142.42 150.67
C GLN A 44 5.92 141.12 150.54
N VAL A 45 5.19 140.71 151.60
CA VAL A 45 4.38 139.48 151.58
C VAL A 45 3.17 139.62 150.65
N ALA A 46 2.58 140.82 150.57
CA ALA A 46 1.46 141.09 149.69
C ALA A 46 1.84 140.89 148.20
N SER A 47 3.02 141.37 147.78
CA SER A 47 3.46 141.29 146.39
C SER A 47 3.76 139.87 145.90
N LEU A 48 4.21 138.96 146.78
CA LEU A 48 4.49 137.57 146.39
C LEU A 48 3.21 136.77 146.11
N VAL A 49 2.17 137.00 146.93
CA VAL A 49 0.88 136.32 146.76
C VAL A 49 0.21 136.74 145.45
N THR A 50 0.32 138.01 145.06
CA THR A 50 -0.21 138.50 143.78
C THR A 50 0.50 137.88 142.57
N PHE A 51 1.82 137.70 142.64
CA PHE A 51 2.58 137.03 141.57
C PHE A 51 2.17 135.55 141.41
N LEU A 52 2.04 134.82 142.52
CA LEU A 52 1.65 133.41 142.50
C LEU A 52 0.23 133.21 141.94
N ALA A 53 -0.70 134.09 142.25
CA ALA A 53 -2.04 134.07 141.65
C ALA A 53 -1.99 134.31 140.12
N GLY A 54 -1.14 135.25 139.67
CA GLY A 54 -0.94 135.54 138.24
C GLY A 54 -0.34 134.36 137.46
N ALA A 55 0.66 133.67 138.03
CA ALA A 55 1.30 132.51 137.40
C ALA A 55 0.34 131.29 137.29
N LEU A 56 -0.54 131.10 138.29
CA LEU A 56 -1.54 130.03 138.24
C LEU A 56 -2.55 130.23 137.09
N GLY A 57 -2.92 131.48 136.82
CA GLY A 57 -3.87 131.81 135.74
C GLY A 57 -3.33 131.45 134.35
N THR A 58 -2.05 131.73 134.08
CA THR A 58 -1.42 131.42 132.79
C THR A 58 -1.29 129.92 132.55
N ALA A 59 -0.95 129.15 133.59
CA ALA A 59 -0.88 127.69 133.50
C ALA A 59 -2.24 127.05 133.14
N LEU A 60 -3.32 127.52 133.76
CA LEU A 60 -4.69 127.08 133.44
C LEU A 60 -5.09 127.40 131.99
N THR A 61 -4.64 128.54 131.46
CA THR A 61 -4.96 128.97 130.09
C THR A 61 -4.31 128.06 129.05
N ILE A 62 -3.03 127.71 129.24
CA ILE A 62 -2.31 126.78 128.37
C ILE A 62 -2.94 125.37 128.44
N GLY A 63 -3.30 124.91 129.64
CA GLY A 63 -3.96 123.61 129.83
C GLY A 63 -5.32 123.52 129.13
N ALA A 64 -6.12 124.59 129.18
CA ALA A 64 -7.40 124.64 128.47
C ALA A 64 -7.22 124.61 126.95
N LEU A 65 -6.20 125.30 126.42
CA LEU A 65 -5.93 125.37 124.98
C LEU A 65 -5.57 123.99 124.39
N PHE A 66 -4.85 123.16 125.15
CA PHE A 66 -4.52 121.78 124.77
C PHE A 66 -5.75 120.86 124.73
N LEU A 67 -6.70 121.03 125.66
CA LEU A 67 -7.92 120.24 125.72
C LEU A 67 -8.93 120.64 124.62
N LEU A 68 -9.08 121.94 124.35
CA LEU A 68 -10.13 122.44 123.48
C LEU A 68 -9.76 122.45 121.98
N SER A 69 -8.46 122.51 121.64
CA SER A 69 -8.02 122.67 120.24
C SER A 69 -7.55 121.36 119.59
N GLN A 70 -8.40 120.79 118.72
CA GLN A 70 -8.10 119.66 117.82
C GLN A 70 -6.79 119.80 116.99
N PRO A 71 -6.48 120.94 116.35
CA PRO A 71 -5.28 121.05 115.51
C PRO A 71 -3.94 120.98 116.26
N VAL A 72 -3.92 121.30 117.57
CA VAL A 72 -2.69 121.20 118.38
C VAL A 72 -2.40 119.74 118.76
N ARG A 73 -3.44 118.90 118.92
CA ARG A 73 -3.30 117.46 119.17
C ARG A 73 -2.84 116.69 117.93
N SER A 74 -3.34 117.02 116.73
CA SER A 74 -3.01 116.28 115.51
C SER A 74 -1.56 116.48 115.04
N TRP A 75 -0.99 117.67 115.26
CA TRP A 75 0.38 117.99 114.85
C TRP A 75 1.46 117.14 115.54
N ILE A 76 1.21 116.67 116.77
CA ILE A 76 2.17 115.85 117.52
C ILE A 76 2.09 114.35 117.13
N THR A 77 1.01 113.89 116.47
CA THR A 77 0.68 112.44 116.44
C THR A 77 0.69 111.76 115.05
N GLU A 78 0.54 112.46 113.91
CA GLU A 78 0.25 111.82 112.59
C GLU A 78 1.26 112.10 111.45
N ARG A 79 2.56 111.78 111.59
CA ARG A 79 3.51 111.79 110.44
C ARG A 79 3.89 110.42 109.84
N LYS A 80 3.63 109.29 110.52
CA LYS A 80 4.15 107.97 110.08
C LYS A 80 3.25 107.19 109.10
N LEU A 81 1.94 107.42 109.07
CA LEU A 81 0.99 106.58 108.31
C LEU A 81 0.88 106.92 106.80
N THR A 82 1.34 108.11 106.38
CA THR A 82 1.20 108.57 104.99
C THR A 82 2.34 108.10 104.08
N GLU A 83 3.54 107.85 104.63
CA GLU A 83 4.66 107.26 103.87
C GLU A 83 4.47 105.76 103.65
N GLU A 84 3.90 105.04 104.63
CA GLU A 84 3.65 103.59 104.54
C GLU A 84 2.62 103.23 103.46
N LYS A 85 1.50 103.96 103.36
CA LYS A 85 0.47 103.72 102.33
C LYS A 85 0.95 104.02 100.91
N LEU A 86 1.90 104.94 100.74
CA LEU A 86 2.54 105.25 99.46
C LEU A 86 3.58 104.17 99.08
N ALA A 87 4.26 103.58 100.06
CA ALA A 87 5.16 102.46 99.84
C ALA A 87 4.40 101.18 99.48
N THR A 88 3.27 100.88 100.16
CA THR A 88 2.45 99.69 99.86
C THR A 88 1.76 99.79 98.51
N THR A 89 1.15 100.94 98.16
CA THR A 89 0.53 101.11 96.83
C THR A 89 1.55 101.10 95.69
N LYS A 90 2.77 101.61 95.89
CA LYS A 90 3.86 101.44 94.92
C LYS A 90 4.31 99.98 94.80
N ALA A 91 4.38 99.25 95.91
CA ALA A 91 4.72 97.82 95.91
C ALA A 91 3.63 96.99 95.22
N ASP A 92 2.36 97.25 95.48
CA ASP A 92 1.22 96.58 94.85
C ASP A 92 1.14 96.89 93.35
N LEU A 93 1.37 98.15 92.95
CA LEU A 93 1.47 98.52 91.54
C LEU A 93 2.64 97.80 90.86
N SER A 94 3.80 97.73 91.52
CA SER A 94 4.97 97.02 91.00
C SER A 94 4.71 95.52 90.88
N ASN A 95 4.05 94.91 91.86
CA ASN A 95 3.68 93.49 91.84
C ASN A 95 2.62 93.18 90.78
N ALA A 96 1.63 94.06 90.60
CA ALA A 96 0.65 93.97 89.53
C ALA A 96 1.28 94.18 88.15
N GLN A 97 2.28 95.06 88.03
CA GLN A 97 3.06 95.22 86.80
C GLN A 97 3.89 93.97 86.49
N LEU A 98 4.52 93.35 87.50
CA LEU A 98 5.27 92.10 87.36
C LEU A 98 4.36 90.94 86.94
N SER A 99 3.17 90.79 87.54
CA SER A 99 2.23 89.72 87.16
C SER A 99 1.63 89.93 85.77
N VAL A 100 1.35 91.18 85.38
CA VAL A 100 0.96 91.52 84.00
C VAL A 100 2.11 91.23 83.03
N GLN A 101 3.37 91.50 83.41
CA GLN A 101 4.53 91.19 82.58
C GLN A 101 4.77 89.68 82.45
N GLU A 102 4.64 88.92 83.53
CA GLU A 102 4.72 87.45 83.52
C GLU A 102 3.60 86.84 82.67
N THR A 103 2.36 87.32 82.84
CA THR A 103 1.21 86.86 82.05
C THR A 103 1.38 87.23 80.57
N ARG A 104 1.91 88.42 80.26
CA ARG A 104 2.27 88.78 78.88
C ARG A 104 3.36 87.87 78.31
N ASN A 105 4.36 87.49 79.09
CA ASN A 105 5.41 86.59 78.65
C ASN A 105 4.88 85.17 78.43
N ARG A 106 4.02 84.67 79.32
CA ARG A 106 3.31 83.39 79.13
C ARG A 106 2.40 83.42 77.92
N LEU A 107 1.63 84.50 77.74
CA LEU A 107 0.76 84.68 76.58
C LEU A 107 1.58 84.69 75.28
N LYS A 108 2.71 85.42 75.24
CA LYS A 108 3.64 85.40 74.10
C LYS A 108 4.21 84.00 73.83
N SER A 109 4.57 83.25 74.88
CA SER A 109 5.08 81.87 74.74
C SER A 109 3.99 80.94 74.18
N VAL A 110 2.79 81.00 74.74
CA VAL A 110 1.64 80.19 74.32
C VAL A 110 1.18 80.59 72.91
N GLU A 111 1.20 81.88 72.56
CA GLU A 111 0.94 82.34 71.19
C GLU A 111 2.00 81.82 70.22
N GLY A 112 3.29 81.82 70.61
CA GLY A 112 4.38 81.23 69.84
C GLY A 112 4.21 79.72 69.64
N GLU A 113 3.87 78.99 70.69
CA GLU A 113 3.59 77.54 70.63
C GLU A 113 2.35 77.24 69.78
N ARG A 114 1.26 78.02 69.92
CA ARG A 114 0.07 77.87 69.09
C ARG A 114 0.36 78.18 67.63
N GLN A 115 1.16 79.20 67.34
CA GLN A 115 1.58 79.50 65.97
C GLN A 115 2.41 78.35 65.39
N ALA A 116 3.42 77.87 66.12
CA ALA A 116 4.24 76.72 65.72
C ALA A 116 3.39 75.46 65.48
N LEU A 117 2.47 75.14 66.39
CA LEU A 117 1.56 74.01 66.26
C LEU A 117 0.59 74.18 65.08
N THR A 118 0.14 75.41 64.81
CA THR A 118 -0.72 75.70 63.65
C THR A 118 0.06 75.49 62.35
N THR A 119 1.32 75.95 62.29
CA THR A 119 2.22 75.71 61.16
C THR A 119 2.51 74.21 60.97
N ASP A 120 2.73 73.47 62.06
CA ASP A 120 2.94 72.02 62.02
C ASP A 120 1.68 71.26 61.56
N ILE A 121 0.49 71.64 62.05
CA ILE A 121 -0.78 71.08 61.57
C ILE A 121 -0.98 71.39 60.09
N GLN A 122 -0.67 72.61 59.63
CA GLN A 122 -0.73 72.97 58.22
C GLN A 122 0.23 72.11 57.40
N LYS A 123 1.48 71.96 57.84
CA LYS A 123 2.48 71.11 57.18
C LYS A 123 2.06 69.65 57.16
N LYS A 124 1.57 69.09 58.27
CA LYS A 124 1.07 67.72 58.35
C LYS A 124 -0.17 67.49 57.49
N ASN A 125 -1.07 68.46 57.42
CA ASN A 125 -2.21 68.40 56.50
C ASN A 125 -1.78 68.46 55.03
N GLN A 126 -0.73 69.21 54.72
CA GLN A 126 -0.12 69.24 53.38
C GLN A 126 0.49 67.87 53.05
N GLU A 127 1.33 67.33 53.94
CA GLU A 127 1.93 65.99 53.81
C GLU A 127 0.87 64.89 53.67
N LEU A 128 -0.24 64.97 54.42
CA LEU A 128 -1.36 64.03 54.33
C LEU A 128 -2.05 64.13 52.96
N LYS A 129 -2.27 65.34 52.44
CA LYS A 129 -2.85 65.55 51.11
C LYS A 129 -1.95 65.00 50.03
N ASP A 130 -0.65 65.26 50.11
CA ASP A 130 0.34 64.77 49.14
C ASP A 130 0.39 63.24 49.16
N ALA A 131 0.42 62.62 50.35
CA ALA A 131 0.38 61.17 50.51
C ALA A 131 -0.94 60.56 50.00
N GLN A 132 -2.08 61.22 50.19
CA GLN A 132 -3.37 60.79 49.63
C GLN A 132 -3.37 60.87 48.09
N ILE A 133 -2.81 61.94 47.51
CA ILE A 133 -2.66 62.07 46.06
C ILE A 133 -1.74 60.96 45.53
N GLU A 134 -0.62 60.71 46.19
CA GLU A 134 0.30 59.63 45.82
C GLU A 134 -0.38 58.27 45.90
N GLN A 135 -1.14 57.98 46.98
CA GLN A 135 -1.91 56.75 47.12
C GLN A 135 -2.97 56.60 46.02
N MET A 136 -3.69 57.67 45.67
CA MET A 136 -4.64 57.67 44.56
C MET A 136 -3.93 57.39 43.23
N THR A 137 -2.75 57.97 43.02
CA THR A 137 -1.93 57.78 41.81
C THR A 137 -1.35 56.37 41.72
N LEU A 138 -0.92 55.79 42.85
CA LEU A 138 -0.47 54.40 42.93
C LEU A 138 -1.62 53.43 42.69
N ASN A 139 -2.81 53.71 43.24
CA ASN A 139 -3.98 52.88 43.04
C ASN A 139 -4.46 52.93 41.58
N SER A 140 -4.41 54.10 40.93
CA SER A 140 -4.71 54.21 39.50
C SER A 140 -3.68 53.47 38.63
N LYS A 141 -2.38 53.58 38.95
CA LYS A 141 -1.32 52.79 38.31
C LYS A 141 -1.51 51.28 38.51
N ASN A 142 -1.84 50.82 39.71
CA ASN A 142 -2.11 49.41 39.99
C ASN A 142 -3.33 48.89 39.20
N LYS A 143 -4.39 49.69 39.09
CA LYS A 143 -5.55 49.35 38.24
C LYS A 143 -5.19 49.28 36.75
N ASP A 144 -4.33 50.19 36.27
CA ASP A 144 -3.83 50.16 34.89
C ASP A 144 -2.94 48.93 34.63
N LEU A 145 -2.05 48.60 35.57
CA LEU A 145 -1.21 47.41 35.51
C LEU A 145 -2.04 46.12 35.54
N ASP A 146 -3.09 46.04 36.36
CA ASP A 146 -4.00 44.89 36.37
C ASP A 146 -4.75 44.74 35.03
N ARG A 147 -5.20 45.85 34.43
CA ARG A 147 -5.79 45.84 33.08
C ARG A 147 -4.79 45.35 32.02
N LYS A 148 -3.56 45.87 32.05
CA LYS A 148 -2.48 45.44 31.15
C LYS A 148 -2.14 43.97 31.36
N GLY A 149 -2.05 43.51 32.60
CA GLY A 149 -1.82 42.11 32.96
C GLY A 149 -2.91 41.19 32.42
N LYS A 150 -4.19 41.57 32.57
CA LYS A 150 -5.33 40.82 32.00
C LYS A 150 -5.31 40.80 30.48
N ASP A 151 -4.95 41.91 29.82
CA ASP A 151 -4.83 41.99 28.36
C ASP A 151 -3.69 41.11 27.83
N LEU A 152 -2.52 41.17 28.49
CA LEU A 152 -1.38 40.28 28.22
C LEU A 152 -1.76 38.81 28.40
N LEU A 153 -2.51 38.47 29.46
CA LEU A 153 -2.97 37.09 29.70
C LEU A 153 -3.90 36.61 28.57
N LYS A 154 -4.83 37.47 28.13
CA LYS A 154 -5.71 37.17 26.97
C LYS A 154 -4.90 36.96 25.70
N LYS A 155 -3.94 37.84 25.41
CA LYS A 155 -3.03 37.71 24.26
C LYS A 155 -2.24 36.41 24.33
N PHE A 156 -1.69 36.07 25.49
CA PHE A 156 -0.94 34.84 25.70
C PHE A 156 -1.81 33.60 25.50
N SER A 157 -3.04 33.58 26.03
CA SER A 157 -3.98 32.48 25.79
C SER A 157 -4.37 32.32 24.32
N ARG A 158 -4.54 33.45 23.61
CA ARG A 158 -4.84 33.46 22.18
C ARG A 158 -3.67 32.93 21.37
N LEU A 159 -2.46 33.44 21.61
CA LEU A 159 -1.22 32.96 21.00
C LEU A 159 -0.99 31.47 21.26
N THR A 160 -1.27 31.00 22.48
CA THR A 160 -1.16 29.57 22.83
C THR A 160 -2.17 28.73 22.04
N GLY A 161 -3.40 29.23 21.87
CA GLY A 161 -4.42 28.60 21.03
C GLY A 161 -4.02 28.55 19.55
N GLU A 162 -3.54 29.68 19.00
CA GLU A 162 -3.03 29.80 17.63
C GLU A 162 -1.82 28.89 17.40
N LEU A 163 -0.88 28.80 18.35
CA LEU A 163 0.26 27.88 18.26
C LEU A 163 -0.21 26.42 18.23
N LYS A 164 -1.23 26.08 19.02
CA LYS A 164 -1.80 24.73 19.03
C LYS A 164 -2.52 24.41 17.71
N SER A 165 -3.27 25.35 17.15
CA SER A 165 -3.94 25.16 15.85
C SER A 165 -2.92 25.02 14.72
N VAL A 166 -1.94 25.92 14.65
CA VAL A 166 -0.85 25.86 13.67
C VAL A 166 -0.06 24.55 13.79
N ASN A 167 0.22 24.07 15.00
CA ASN A 167 0.91 22.80 15.19
C ASN A 167 0.04 21.59 14.75
N SER A 168 -1.28 21.67 14.94
CA SER A 168 -2.19 20.64 14.42
C SER A 168 -2.28 20.65 12.90
N GLU A 169 -2.35 21.85 12.29
CA GLU A 169 -2.33 22.03 10.84
C GLU A 169 -1.01 21.55 10.23
N LEU A 170 0.12 21.88 10.86
CA LEU A 170 1.43 21.39 10.44
C LEU A 170 1.47 19.87 10.45
N LYS A 171 0.91 19.22 11.48
CA LYS A 171 0.86 17.76 11.56
C LYS A 171 -0.03 17.14 10.48
N THR A 172 -1.18 17.74 10.17
CA THR A 172 -2.05 17.28 9.09
C THR A 172 -1.39 17.47 7.73
N THR A 173 -0.81 18.63 7.46
CA THR A 173 -0.08 18.92 6.21
C THR A 173 1.13 18.01 6.05
N GLN A 174 1.87 17.70 7.12
CA GLN A 174 2.97 16.74 7.06
C GLN A 174 2.48 15.34 6.69
N SER A 175 1.34 14.91 7.24
CA SER A 175 0.72 13.63 6.90
C SER A 175 0.22 13.59 5.45
N GLU A 176 -0.38 14.68 4.97
CA GLU A 176 -0.82 14.82 3.57
C GLU A 176 0.36 14.80 2.61
N LYS A 177 1.45 15.50 2.94
CA LYS A 177 2.69 15.48 2.17
C LYS A 177 3.22 14.06 1.99
N VAL A 178 3.30 13.27 3.07
CA VAL A 178 3.76 11.86 3.00
C VAL A 178 2.85 11.02 2.08
N LYS A 179 1.53 11.19 2.19
CA LYS A 179 0.58 10.49 1.30
C LYS A 179 0.78 10.86 -0.16
N VAL A 180 0.95 12.15 -0.46
CA VAL A 180 1.20 12.64 -1.81
C VAL A 180 2.54 12.13 -2.34
N GLU A 181 3.60 12.09 -1.53
CA GLU A 181 4.89 11.51 -1.93
C GLU A 181 4.79 10.01 -2.24
N GLU A 182 4.00 9.25 -1.47
CA GLU A 182 3.71 7.84 -1.77
C GLU A 182 2.92 7.66 -3.07
N GLU A 183 1.92 8.51 -3.33
CA GLU A 183 1.15 8.49 -4.58
C GLU A 183 2.02 8.84 -5.79
N ILE A 184 2.88 9.86 -5.68
CA ILE A 184 3.86 10.21 -6.72
C ILE A 184 4.79 9.03 -6.99
N LYS A 185 5.30 8.36 -5.95
CA LYS A 185 6.15 7.18 -6.12
C LYS A 185 5.42 6.05 -6.84
N LYS A 186 4.17 5.76 -6.47
CA LYS A 186 3.34 4.75 -7.17
C LYS A 186 3.12 5.13 -8.62
N SER A 187 2.78 6.39 -8.90
CA SER A 187 2.55 6.89 -10.25
C SER A 187 3.81 6.80 -11.13
N LEU A 188 4.98 7.16 -10.59
CA LEU A 188 6.28 7.00 -11.28
C LEU A 188 6.59 5.54 -11.59
N THR A 189 6.32 4.60 -10.66
CA THR A 189 6.50 3.17 -10.93
C THR A 189 5.57 2.67 -12.03
N GLN A 190 4.31 3.11 -12.04
CA GLN A 190 3.35 2.78 -13.10
C GLN A 190 3.79 3.36 -14.45
N GLN A 191 4.27 4.60 -14.48
CA GLN A 191 4.80 5.23 -15.68
C GLN A 191 6.01 4.48 -16.24
N GLY A 192 6.91 3.99 -15.39
CA GLY A 192 8.03 3.13 -15.79
C GLY A 192 7.56 1.82 -16.44
N VAL A 193 6.58 1.15 -15.84
CA VAL A 193 5.97 -0.08 -16.40
C VAL A 193 5.31 0.20 -17.75
N LEU A 194 4.52 1.27 -17.87
CA LEU A 194 3.88 1.64 -19.12
C LEU A 194 4.89 1.97 -20.23
N THR A 195 6.01 2.60 -19.88
CA THR A 195 7.08 2.90 -20.83
C THR A 195 7.72 1.63 -21.36
N ASN A 196 8.05 0.67 -20.48
CA ASN A 196 8.60 -0.63 -20.88
C ASN A 196 7.60 -1.43 -21.73
N ASN A 197 6.33 -1.44 -21.35
CA ASN A 197 5.28 -2.09 -22.13
C ASN A 197 5.13 -1.48 -23.52
N ASN A 198 5.18 -0.15 -23.64
CA ASN A 198 5.13 0.52 -24.93
C ASN A 198 6.35 0.18 -25.82
N GLN A 199 7.55 0.08 -25.24
CA GLN A 199 8.73 -0.37 -25.98
C GLN A 199 8.56 -1.81 -26.48
N ALA A 200 8.12 -2.73 -25.62
CA ALA A 200 7.86 -4.12 -26.00
C ALA A 200 6.77 -4.23 -27.09
N ILE A 201 5.72 -3.41 -27.02
CA ILE A 201 4.68 -3.34 -28.06
C ILE A 201 5.26 -2.81 -29.37
N GLN A 202 6.12 -1.80 -29.34
CA GLN A 202 6.78 -1.29 -30.55
C GLN A 202 7.69 -2.34 -31.20
N GLU A 203 8.48 -3.06 -30.40
CA GLU A 203 9.31 -4.18 -30.88
C GLU A 203 8.46 -5.28 -31.52
N ARG A 204 7.37 -5.68 -30.84
CA ARG A 204 6.45 -6.70 -31.36
C ARG A 204 5.73 -6.24 -32.63
N ASN A 205 5.33 -4.98 -32.71
CA ASN A 205 4.73 -4.43 -33.93
C ASN A 205 5.70 -4.45 -35.11
N LEU A 206 6.99 -4.15 -34.87
CA LEU A 206 8.02 -4.19 -35.91
C LEU A 206 8.27 -5.63 -36.39
N GLU A 207 8.26 -6.60 -35.46
CA GLU A 207 8.37 -8.02 -35.79
C GLU A 207 7.16 -8.51 -36.61
N LEU A 208 5.94 -8.18 -36.18
CA LEU A 208 4.71 -8.51 -36.91
C LEU A 208 4.68 -7.87 -38.31
N THR A 209 5.20 -6.64 -38.44
CA THR A 209 5.30 -5.98 -39.76
C THR A 209 6.27 -6.72 -40.68
N LYS A 210 7.39 -7.24 -40.15
CA LYS A 210 8.32 -8.07 -40.92
C LYS A 210 7.70 -9.40 -41.33
N GLU A 211 6.98 -10.04 -40.42
CA GLU A 211 6.26 -11.29 -40.69
C GLU A 211 5.18 -11.10 -41.77
N ALA A 212 4.40 -10.02 -41.67
CA ALA A 212 3.42 -9.66 -42.69
C ALA A 212 4.06 -9.46 -44.08
N LEU A 213 5.20 -8.77 -44.15
CA LEU A 213 5.94 -8.59 -45.40
C LEU A 213 6.46 -9.92 -45.99
N ASP A 214 6.93 -10.84 -45.14
CA ASP A 214 7.39 -12.16 -45.58
C ASP A 214 6.23 -13.02 -46.11
N LEU A 215 5.09 -12.97 -45.43
CA LEU A 215 3.87 -13.64 -45.87
C LEU A 215 3.35 -13.06 -47.18
N GLU A 216 3.39 -11.74 -47.37
CA GLU A 216 3.02 -11.09 -48.62
C GLU A 216 3.90 -11.55 -49.78
N LYS A 217 5.23 -11.60 -49.59
CA LYS A 217 6.17 -12.14 -50.59
C LYS A 217 5.90 -13.60 -50.93
N LYS A 218 5.57 -14.43 -49.93
CA LYS A 218 5.20 -15.84 -50.14
C LYS A 218 3.89 -15.96 -50.92
N ALA A 219 2.90 -15.12 -50.60
CA ALA A 219 1.64 -15.08 -51.32
C ALA A 219 1.84 -14.69 -52.79
N GLU A 220 2.65 -13.66 -53.07
CA GLU A 220 3.01 -13.27 -54.44
C GLU A 220 3.73 -14.40 -55.20
N ALA A 221 4.67 -15.09 -54.54
CA ALA A 221 5.39 -16.21 -55.14
C ALA A 221 4.46 -17.39 -55.48
N LEU A 222 3.56 -17.75 -54.55
CA LEU A 222 2.55 -18.78 -54.78
C LEU A 222 1.58 -18.38 -55.89
N GLN A 223 1.17 -17.11 -55.96
CA GLN A 223 0.29 -16.63 -57.00
C GLN A 223 0.96 -16.72 -58.38
N LYS A 224 2.26 -16.42 -58.47
CA LYS A 224 3.04 -16.63 -59.69
C LYS A 224 3.13 -18.11 -60.09
N GLN A 225 3.33 -19.01 -59.13
CA GLN A 225 3.32 -20.47 -59.39
C GLN A 225 1.95 -20.93 -59.91
N ILE A 226 0.85 -20.46 -59.31
CA ILE A 226 -0.51 -20.77 -59.78
C ILE A 226 -0.72 -20.30 -61.22
N SER A 227 -0.27 -19.08 -61.56
CA SER A 227 -0.33 -18.58 -62.93
C SER A 227 0.46 -19.46 -63.91
N GLN A 228 1.67 -19.88 -63.55
CA GLN A 228 2.50 -20.76 -64.37
C GLN A 228 1.85 -22.13 -64.57
N ILE A 229 1.35 -22.75 -63.49
CA ILE A 229 0.65 -24.04 -63.56
C ILE A 229 -0.59 -23.94 -64.45
N ASN A 230 -1.35 -22.84 -64.37
CA ASN A 230 -2.51 -22.64 -65.24
C ASN A 230 -2.12 -22.50 -66.72
N GLU A 231 -1.02 -21.82 -67.03
CA GLU A 231 -0.49 -21.74 -68.40
C GLU A 231 -0.07 -23.11 -68.92
N GLU A 232 0.69 -23.88 -68.11
CA GLU A 232 1.10 -25.25 -68.44
C GLU A 232 -0.11 -26.18 -68.62
N TYR A 233 -1.10 -26.10 -67.73
CA TYR A 233 -2.34 -26.87 -67.81
C TYR A 233 -3.11 -26.56 -69.09
N ASN A 234 -3.26 -25.28 -69.45
CA ASN A 234 -3.93 -24.89 -70.69
C ASN A 234 -3.16 -25.35 -71.94
N ALA A 235 -1.83 -25.28 -71.91
CA ALA A 235 -0.99 -25.81 -72.98
C ALA A 235 -1.14 -27.32 -73.13
N LEU A 236 -1.19 -28.05 -72.01
CA LEU A 236 -1.38 -29.50 -71.99
C LEU A 236 -2.76 -29.90 -72.53
N ILE A 237 -3.83 -29.20 -72.16
CA ILE A 237 -5.17 -29.41 -72.74
C ILE A 237 -5.13 -29.24 -74.26
N LYS A 238 -4.49 -28.17 -74.74
CA LYS A 238 -4.38 -27.92 -76.18
C LYS A 238 -3.63 -29.04 -76.89
N ALA A 239 -2.49 -29.48 -76.33
CA ALA A 239 -1.71 -30.57 -76.86
C ALA A 239 -2.50 -31.90 -76.87
N SER A 240 -3.26 -32.19 -75.81
CA SER A 240 -4.15 -33.36 -75.74
C SER A 240 -5.20 -33.32 -76.85
N ASN A 241 -5.90 -32.20 -77.02
CA ASN A 241 -6.92 -32.05 -78.06
C ASN A 241 -6.33 -32.20 -79.47
N GLU A 242 -5.13 -31.67 -79.71
CA GLU A 242 -4.42 -31.84 -80.98
C GLU A 242 -3.99 -33.29 -81.21
N ALA A 243 -3.54 -34.00 -80.16
CA ALA A 243 -3.21 -35.41 -80.22
C ALA A 243 -4.45 -36.27 -80.51
N ASP A 244 -5.58 -36.01 -79.84
CA ASP A 244 -6.85 -36.68 -80.07
C ASP A 244 -7.36 -36.45 -81.50
N ALA A 245 -7.25 -35.21 -82.02
CA ALA A 245 -7.61 -34.91 -83.40
C ALA A 245 -6.74 -35.67 -84.41
N LYS A 246 -5.42 -35.73 -84.18
CA LYS A 246 -4.50 -36.52 -85.02
C LYS A 246 -4.81 -38.01 -84.95
N PHE A 247 -5.05 -38.54 -83.74
CA PHE A 247 -5.41 -39.94 -83.53
C PHE A 247 -6.71 -40.29 -84.25
N ASN A 248 -7.75 -39.46 -84.12
CA ASN A 248 -9.04 -39.66 -84.80
C ASN A 248 -8.89 -39.59 -86.32
N SER A 249 -8.09 -38.65 -86.83
CA SER A 249 -7.78 -38.57 -88.27
C SER A 249 -7.07 -39.84 -88.75
N GLN A 250 -6.09 -40.36 -88.00
CA GLN A 250 -5.39 -41.60 -88.32
C GLN A 250 -6.33 -42.81 -88.28
N LEU A 251 -7.21 -42.87 -87.28
CA LEU A 251 -8.21 -43.93 -87.15
C LEU A 251 -9.16 -43.95 -88.35
N GLU A 252 -9.60 -42.78 -88.83
CA GLU A 252 -10.43 -42.69 -90.04
C GLU A 252 -9.68 -43.12 -91.31
N THR A 253 -8.40 -42.74 -91.45
CA THR A 253 -7.60 -43.25 -92.57
C THR A 253 -7.44 -44.78 -92.50
N TYR A 254 -7.18 -45.34 -91.32
CA TYR A 254 -7.10 -46.80 -91.15
C TYR A 254 -8.45 -47.48 -91.40
N ARG A 255 -9.58 -46.88 -91.03
CA ARG A 255 -10.92 -47.40 -91.35
C ARG A 255 -11.16 -47.42 -92.87
N GLN A 256 -10.73 -46.37 -93.57
CA GLN A 256 -10.84 -46.33 -95.03
C GLN A 256 -9.93 -47.36 -95.71
N GLU A 257 -8.69 -47.50 -95.24
CA GLU A 257 -7.76 -48.53 -95.72
C GLU A 257 -8.28 -49.93 -95.43
N LEU A 258 -8.82 -50.18 -94.22
CA LEU A 258 -9.44 -51.44 -93.86
C LEU A 258 -10.64 -51.73 -94.75
N LYS A 259 -11.50 -50.75 -95.02
CA LYS A 259 -12.64 -50.92 -95.93
C LYS A 259 -12.20 -51.21 -97.36
N LYS A 260 -11.11 -50.59 -97.83
CA LYS A 260 -10.49 -50.90 -99.13
C LYS A 260 -9.92 -52.31 -99.14
N ALA A 261 -9.20 -52.70 -98.09
CA ALA A 261 -8.66 -54.04 -97.92
C ALA A 261 -9.77 -55.09 -97.79
N GLU A 262 -10.91 -54.79 -97.15
CA GLU A 262 -12.10 -55.65 -97.09
C GLU A 262 -12.79 -55.78 -98.44
N THR A 263 -12.85 -54.70 -99.22
CA THR A 263 -13.38 -54.77 -100.60
C THR A 263 -12.43 -55.52 -101.54
N GLU A 264 -11.11 -55.39 -101.37
CA GLU A 264 -10.13 -56.23 -102.05
C GLU A 264 -10.17 -57.67 -101.55
N LEU A 265 -10.30 -57.90 -100.24
CA LEU A 265 -10.41 -59.22 -99.63
C LEU A 265 -11.69 -59.91 -100.05
N SER A 266 -12.81 -59.20 -100.17
CA SER A 266 -14.06 -59.78 -100.69
C SER A 266 -13.98 -60.09 -102.17
N LYS A 267 -13.31 -59.26 -102.98
CA LYS A 267 -13.02 -59.58 -104.39
C LYS A 267 -12.11 -60.80 -104.50
N THR A 268 -11.00 -60.82 -103.76
CA THR A 268 -10.09 -61.95 -103.73
C THR A 268 -10.74 -63.17 -103.11
N LEU A 269 -11.62 -63.07 -102.12
CA LEU A 269 -12.43 -64.18 -101.62
C LEU A 269 -13.43 -64.65 -102.67
N ALA A 270 -14.06 -63.78 -103.44
CA ALA A 270 -14.94 -64.19 -104.54
C ALA A 270 -14.14 -64.90 -105.66
N ASP A 271 -12.95 -64.41 -105.99
CA ASP A 271 -12.04 -65.03 -106.95
C ASP A 271 -11.44 -66.32 -106.41
N LEU A 272 -11.08 -66.34 -105.13
CA LEU A 272 -10.60 -67.51 -104.42
C LEU A 272 -11.74 -68.48 -104.16
N GLN A 273 -13.01 -68.06 -104.12
CA GLN A 273 -14.19 -68.92 -104.04
C GLN A 273 -14.53 -69.49 -105.42
N ARG A 274 -14.26 -68.77 -106.51
CA ARG A 274 -14.24 -69.34 -107.86
C ARG A 274 -13.09 -70.34 -108.03
N SER A 275 -11.91 -70.02 -107.50
CA SER A 275 -10.74 -70.90 -107.47
C SER A 275 -10.90 -72.06 -106.48
N ARG A 276 -11.65 -71.87 -105.39
CA ARG A 276 -12.00 -72.87 -104.38
C ARG A 276 -13.15 -73.73 -104.85
N ASN A 277 -14.12 -73.25 -105.61
CA ASN A 277 -15.02 -74.14 -106.35
C ASN A 277 -14.22 -75.02 -107.35
N ALA A 278 -13.03 -74.56 -107.78
CA ALA A 278 -12.08 -75.37 -108.55
C ALA A 278 -11.08 -76.18 -107.69
N MET A 279 -10.81 -75.82 -106.42
CA MET A 279 -9.89 -76.49 -105.49
C MET A 279 -10.56 -77.31 -104.37
N GLU A 280 -11.87 -77.16 -104.13
CA GLU A 280 -12.73 -78.05 -103.32
C GLU A 280 -13.09 -79.31 -104.11
N ALA A 281 -12.72 -79.36 -105.39
CA ALA A 281 -12.47 -80.60 -106.11
C ALA A 281 -11.10 -81.23 -105.79
N ALA A 282 -10.19 -80.56 -105.05
CA ALA A 282 -8.78 -80.93 -104.96
C ALA A 282 -8.20 -81.18 -103.55
N ALA A 283 -8.71 -80.61 -102.44
CA ALA A 283 -8.12 -80.89 -101.12
C ALA A 283 -9.00 -80.34 -99.99
N GLN A 284 -9.73 -81.17 -99.23
CA GLN A 284 -9.35 -81.59 -97.86
C GLN A 284 -8.15 -80.84 -97.25
N GLY A 285 -8.36 -80.13 -96.13
CA GLY A 285 -7.27 -79.71 -95.24
C GLY A 285 -7.52 -78.44 -94.40
N GLU A 286 -8.03 -78.63 -93.19
CA GLU A 286 -7.66 -77.99 -91.89
C GLU A 286 -7.06 -76.56 -91.84
N THR A 287 -7.76 -75.57 -91.26
CA THR A 287 -7.68 -75.00 -89.87
C THR A 287 -6.40 -74.22 -89.50
N GLY A 288 -6.59 -73.05 -88.86
CA GLY A 288 -5.49 -72.38 -88.15
C GLY A 288 -5.73 -70.92 -87.75
N ALA A 289 -6.67 -70.67 -86.82
CA ALA A 289 -6.75 -69.41 -86.08
C ALA A 289 -6.10 -69.60 -84.70
N ASN A 290 -5.02 -68.85 -84.40
CA ASN A 290 -4.49 -68.64 -83.05
C ASN A 290 -3.38 -67.60 -83.09
N LEU A 291 -3.49 -66.49 -82.34
CA LEU A 291 -2.40 -65.84 -81.59
C LEU A 291 -2.84 -64.47 -81.01
N LYS A 292 -3.34 -64.43 -79.76
CA LYS A 292 -3.08 -63.30 -78.83
C LYS A 292 -3.44 -63.61 -77.37
N LEU A 293 -2.91 -64.71 -76.82
CA LEU A 293 -3.05 -65.03 -75.39
C LEU A 293 -1.72 -65.64 -74.86
N LYS A 294 -0.61 -64.88 -74.93
CA LYS A 294 0.72 -65.44 -74.63
C LYS A 294 1.70 -64.52 -73.86
N TYR A 295 1.21 -63.57 -73.06
CA TYR A 295 2.10 -62.71 -72.25
C TYR A 295 1.81 -62.65 -70.74
N THR A 296 0.81 -63.37 -70.23
CA THR A 296 0.45 -63.32 -68.80
C THR A 296 0.68 -64.62 -68.00
N LEU A 297 1.45 -65.58 -68.54
CA LEU A 297 1.60 -66.92 -67.92
C LEU A 297 3.04 -67.33 -67.54
N ASN A 298 4.05 -66.47 -67.72
CA ASN A 298 5.46 -66.90 -67.58
C ASN A 298 6.29 -66.21 -66.48
N ASN A 299 5.75 -65.22 -65.77
CA ASN A 299 6.48 -64.57 -64.67
C ASN A 299 6.03 -65.15 -63.33
N ALA A 300 6.95 -65.34 -62.39
CA ALA A 300 6.63 -65.87 -61.07
C ALA A 300 5.75 -64.87 -60.29
N LEU A 301 4.74 -65.36 -59.57
CA LEU A 301 3.95 -64.52 -58.66
C LEU A 301 4.84 -64.15 -57.45
N ILE A 302 5.11 -62.86 -57.27
CA ILE A 302 5.97 -62.36 -56.18
C ILE A 302 5.17 -61.98 -54.94
N PHE A 303 3.99 -61.38 -55.13
CA PHE A 303 3.04 -61.11 -54.04
C PHE A 303 1.61 -61.47 -54.47
N PRO A 304 0.95 -62.45 -53.83
CA PRO A 304 -0.49 -62.62 -54.00
C PRO A 304 -1.24 -61.42 -53.39
N ILE A 305 -2.46 -61.17 -53.88
CA ILE A 305 -3.34 -60.14 -53.32
C ILE A 305 -3.53 -60.33 -51.81
N GLY A 306 -3.35 -59.23 -51.07
CA GLY A 306 -3.40 -59.18 -49.62
C GLY A 306 -2.11 -59.64 -48.91
N ALA A 307 -1.11 -60.17 -49.62
CA ALA A 307 0.15 -60.55 -49.01
C ALA A 307 0.90 -59.32 -48.48
N GLU A 308 1.58 -59.49 -47.35
CA GLU A 308 2.40 -58.43 -46.78
C GLU A 308 3.67 -58.23 -47.59
N VAL A 309 3.92 -56.98 -47.99
CA VAL A 309 5.14 -56.56 -48.68
C VAL A 309 6.17 -56.10 -47.65
N TYR A 310 5.75 -55.28 -46.69
CA TYR A 310 6.62 -54.77 -45.63
C TYR A 310 5.80 -54.31 -44.42
N ARG A 311 6.39 -54.42 -43.22
CA ARG A 311 5.85 -53.84 -41.99
C ARG A 311 6.92 -53.09 -41.20
N ALA A 312 6.53 -52.05 -40.47
CA ALA A 312 7.40 -51.39 -39.51
C ALA A 312 6.62 -50.87 -38.30
N VAL A 313 7.29 -50.84 -37.16
CA VAL A 313 6.80 -50.19 -35.95
C VAL A 313 7.34 -48.77 -35.90
N LEU A 314 6.44 -47.80 -35.81
CA LEU A 314 6.76 -46.39 -35.69
C LEU A 314 6.59 -45.92 -34.23
N PRO A 315 7.51 -45.10 -33.70
CA PRO A 315 7.45 -44.64 -32.31
C PRO A 315 6.17 -43.88 -31.96
N ALA A 316 5.81 -43.89 -30.68
CA ALA A 316 4.71 -43.07 -30.14
C ALA A 316 5.10 -41.58 -30.04
N ASN A 317 4.10 -40.71 -29.98
CA ASN A 317 4.22 -39.26 -29.72
C ASN A 317 5.19 -38.53 -30.67
N MET A 318 5.30 -38.99 -31.92
CA MET A 318 6.12 -38.32 -32.92
C MET A 318 5.55 -36.94 -33.26
N SER A 319 6.41 -35.95 -33.46
CA SER A 319 6.00 -34.70 -34.10
C SER A 319 5.57 -34.95 -35.54
N LEU A 320 4.83 -34.03 -36.16
CA LEU A 320 4.47 -34.13 -37.59
C LEU A 320 5.72 -34.26 -38.48
N GLY A 321 6.78 -33.52 -38.17
CA GLY A 321 8.05 -33.60 -38.90
C GLY A 321 8.78 -34.93 -38.73
N ASP A 322 8.72 -35.52 -37.53
CA ASP A 322 9.25 -36.88 -37.29
C ASP A 322 8.41 -37.94 -38.02
N SER A 323 7.09 -37.78 -38.01
CA SER A 323 6.14 -38.69 -38.67
C SER A 323 6.35 -38.72 -40.18
N LEU A 324 6.53 -37.54 -40.81
CA LEU A 324 6.88 -37.44 -42.23
C LEU A 324 8.20 -38.14 -42.56
N ARG A 325 9.24 -37.96 -41.73
CA ARG A 325 10.52 -38.66 -41.91
C ARG A 325 10.40 -40.17 -41.73
N ALA A 326 9.59 -40.61 -40.77
CA ALA A 326 9.34 -42.02 -40.50
C ALA A 326 8.61 -42.69 -41.67
N VAL A 327 7.58 -42.04 -42.23
CA VAL A 327 6.87 -42.51 -43.44
C VAL A 327 7.81 -42.57 -44.65
N GLU A 328 8.67 -41.58 -44.85
CA GLU A 328 9.68 -41.65 -45.92
C GLU A 328 10.70 -42.78 -45.70
N GLY A 329 11.09 -43.03 -44.45
CA GLY A 329 11.89 -44.21 -44.08
C GLY A 329 11.18 -45.52 -44.42
N PHE A 330 9.90 -45.63 -44.08
CA PHE A 330 9.05 -46.76 -44.39
C PHE A 330 8.96 -46.99 -45.91
N LYS A 331 8.69 -45.95 -46.70
CA LYS A 331 8.61 -46.02 -48.17
C LYS A 331 9.89 -46.56 -48.80
N ARG A 332 11.06 -46.13 -48.32
CA ARG A 332 12.34 -46.65 -48.82
C ARG A 332 12.51 -48.14 -48.55
N GLN A 333 12.24 -48.57 -47.33
CA GLN A 333 12.37 -49.98 -46.94
C GLN A 333 11.32 -50.87 -47.64
N LEU A 334 10.10 -50.38 -47.79
CA LEU A 334 9.04 -51.03 -48.58
C LEU A 334 9.48 -51.29 -50.02
N ARG A 335 10.04 -50.27 -50.69
CA ARG A 335 10.49 -50.37 -52.08
C ARG A 335 11.68 -51.31 -52.21
N GLU A 336 12.57 -51.34 -51.22
CA GLU A 336 13.68 -52.31 -51.20
C GLU A 336 13.16 -53.74 -51.03
N ALA A 337 12.25 -53.99 -50.09
CA ALA A 337 11.63 -55.30 -49.89
C ALA A 337 10.91 -55.80 -51.15
N ALA A 338 10.18 -54.92 -51.85
CA ALA A 338 9.55 -55.25 -53.11
C ALA A 338 10.59 -55.56 -54.22
N ARG A 339 11.69 -54.81 -54.28
CA ARG A 339 12.78 -55.05 -55.24
C ARG A 339 13.48 -56.39 -54.99
N GLU A 340 13.75 -56.72 -53.73
CA GLU A 340 14.34 -58.01 -53.34
C GLU A 340 13.44 -59.19 -53.74
N ALA A 341 12.12 -58.99 -53.72
CA ALA A 341 11.13 -59.96 -54.19
C ALA A 341 11.01 -60.04 -55.72
N GLY A 342 11.70 -59.19 -56.49
CA GLY A 342 11.71 -59.20 -57.95
C GLY A 342 10.81 -58.17 -58.63
N ALA A 343 10.26 -57.21 -57.89
CA ALA A 343 9.52 -56.09 -58.48
C ALA A 343 10.44 -55.15 -59.27
N LYS A 344 9.90 -54.49 -60.29
CA LYS A 344 10.61 -53.47 -61.08
C LYS A 344 9.82 -52.17 -61.15
N GLU A 345 10.50 -51.14 -61.61
CA GLU A 345 9.95 -49.80 -61.77
C GLU A 345 8.82 -49.79 -62.81
N ASP A 346 7.72 -49.11 -62.49
CA ASP A 346 6.69 -48.71 -63.44
C ASP A 346 7.18 -47.58 -64.37
N ILE A 347 6.28 -47.12 -65.24
CA ILE A 347 6.53 -46.02 -66.18
C ILE A 347 6.97 -44.72 -65.46
N ASP A 348 6.56 -44.56 -64.19
CA ASP A 348 6.86 -43.39 -63.36
C ASP A 348 8.09 -43.62 -62.42
N GLY A 349 8.82 -44.73 -62.60
CA GLY A 349 10.01 -45.04 -61.79
C GLY A 349 9.70 -45.61 -60.39
N ARG A 350 8.47 -46.06 -60.13
CA ARG A 350 8.03 -46.57 -58.81
C ARG A 350 8.07 -48.09 -58.80
N ILE A 351 8.56 -48.69 -57.72
CA ILE A 351 8.64 -50.16 -57.57
C ILE A 351 7.45 -50.71 -56.77
N ALA A 352 7.15 -50.06 -55.64
CA ALA A 352 5.98 -50.34 -54.81
C ALA A 352 5.43 -49.02 -54.28
N ASP A 353 4.16 -48.76 -54.52
CA ASP A 353 3.51 -47.52 -54.11
C ASP A 353 1.98 -47.63 -54.06
N LEU A 354 1.35 -46.64 -53.42
CA LEU A 354 -0.09 -46.47 -53.41
C LEU A 354 -0.58 -46.11 -54.82
N LEU A 355 -1.75 -46.63 -55.18
CA LEU A 355 -2.47 -46.19 -56.38
C LEU A 355 -3.34 -44.97 -56.05
N PRO A 356 -3.61 -44.07 -57.02
CA PRO A 356 -4.56 -42.98 -56.81
C PRO A 356 -5.92 -43.53 -56.35
N ASP A 357 -6.50 -42.89 -55.33
CA ASP A 357 -7.80 -43.28 -54.80
C ASP A 357 -8.91 -42.48 -55.50
N TYR A 358 -9.73 -43.20 -56.27
CA TYR A 358 -10.86 -42.64 -57.04
C TYR A 358 -12.21 -42.78 -56.31
N THR A 359 -12.22 -43.25 -55.06
CA THR A 359 -13.47 -43.41 -54.28
C THR A 359 -14.04 -42.08 -53.78
N HIS A 360 -13.24 -41.01 -53.83
CA HIS A 360 -13.64 -39.65 -53.48
C HIS A 360 -13.96 -38.79 -54.71
N PRO A 361 -14.82 -37.76 -54.59
CA PRO A 361 -15.19 -36.87 -55.71
C PRO A 361 -14.00 -36.17 -56.39
N LYS A 362 -12.90 -35.99 -55.66
CA LYS A 362 -11.59 -35.61 -56.20
C LYS A 362 -10.63 -36.77 -55.96
N PRO A 363 -9.94 -37.29 -56.99
CA PRO A 363 -8.96 -38.35 -56.81
C PRO A 363 -7.87 -37.93 -55.82
N ILE A 364 -7.57 -38.76 -54.83
CA ILE A 364 -6.51 -38.49 -53.85
C ILE A 364 -5.21 -39.08 -54.41
N SER A 365 -4.20 -38.23 -54.60
CA SER A 365 -2.92 -38.67 -55.14
C SER A 365 -2.20 -39.60 -54.15
N PRO A 366 -1.30 -40.49 -54.63
CA PRO A 366 -0.47 -41.29 -53.74
C PRO A 366 0.32 -40.45 -52.73
N GLN A 367 0.76 -39.26 -53.14
CA GLN A 367 1.48 -38.34 -52.24
C GLN A 367 0.58 -37.83 -51.11
N ASP A 368 -0.63 -37.35 -51.42
CA ASP A 368 -1.58 -36.88 -50.42
C ASP A 368 -1.98 -38.01 -49.45
N GLN A 369 -2.08 -39.25 -49.95
CA GLN A 369 -2.34 -40.41 -49.10
C GLN A 369 -1.19 -40.68 -48.11
N TRP A 370 0.07 -40.55 -48.55
CA TRP A 370 1.23 -40.67 -47.66
C TRP A 370 1.32 -39.54 -46.63
N GLU A 371 0.97 -38.31 -47.02
CA GLU A 371 0.90 -37.17 -46.11
C GLU A 371 -0.22 -37.34 -45.08
N ALA A 372 -1.39 -37.82 -45.50
CA ALA A 372 -2.49 -38.16 -44.59
C ALA A 372 -2.12 -39.28 -43.60
N LEU A 373 -1.33 -40.28 -44.04
CA LEU A 373 -0.78 -41.29 -43.14
C LEU A 373 0.14 -40.65 -42.10
N ALA A 374 1.05 -39.76 -42.52
CA ALA A 374 1.98 -39.08 -41.62
C ALA A 374 1.26 -38.18 -40.60
N ASP A 375 0.21 -37.48 -41.02
CA ASP A 375 -0.63 -36.66 -40.14
C ASP A 375 -1.43 -37.54 -39.16
N GLY A 376 -1.99 -38.65 -39.64
CA GLY A 376 -2.77 -39.58 -38.82
C GLY A 376 -1.97 -40.30 -37.72
N ILE A 377 -0.67 -40.49 -37.91
CA ILE A 377 0.23 -41.07 -36.88
C ILE A 377 0.90 -39.99 -36.01
N ALA A 378 0.84 -38.72 -36.39
CA ALA A 378 1.46 -37.64 -35.62
C ALA A 378 0.75 -37.44 -34.28
N GLY A 379 1.51 -37.36 -33.20
CA GLY A 379 0.97 -37.23 -31.85
C GLY A 379 0.20 -38.46 -31.33
N HIS A 380 0.25 -39.60 -32.03
CA HIS A 380 -0.42 -40.82 -31.59
C HIS A 380 0.21 -41.34 -30.29
N PRO A 381 -0.57 -41.61 -29.22
CA PRO A 381 -0.03 -41.84 -27.88
C PRO A 381 0.66 -43.21 -27.69
N VAL A 382 0.42 -44.13 -28.61
CA VAL A 382 0.99 -45.48 -28.62
C VAL A 382 1.70 -45.71 -29.95
N GLU A 383 2.67 -46.63 -29.96
CA GLU A 383 3.39 -47.03 -31.17
C GLU A 383 2.44 -47.49 -32.27
N SER A 384 2.74 -47.12 -33.51
CA SER A 384 1.92 -47.44 -34.67
C SER A 384 2.60 -48.51 -35.51
N LEU A 385 1.95 -49.68 -35.66
CA LEU A 385 2.35 -50.68 -36.64
C LEU A 385 1.77 -50.28 -37.99
N VAL A 386 2.64 -50.03 -38.96
CA VAL A 386 2.26 -49.79 -40.36
C VAL A 386 2.57 -51.05 -41.16
N VAL A 387 1.57 -51.59 -41.84
CA VAL A 387 1.67 -52.79 -42.69
C VAL A 387 1.27 -52.42 -44.10
N ALA A 388 2.14 -52.68 -45.07
CA ALA A 388 1.85 -52.57 -46.49
C ALA A 388 1.51 -53.94 -47.05
N THR A 389 0.35 -54.06 -47.68
CA THR A 389 -0.12 -55.29 -48.33
C THR A 389 -0.28 -55.06 -49.83
N ALA A 390 -0.11 -56.11 -50.63
CA ALA A 390 -0.30 -56.04 -52.08
C ALA A 390 -1.80 -55.90 -52.40
N LYS A 391 -2.17 -54.84 -53.10
CA LYS A 391 -3.56 -54.57 -53.50
C LYS A 391 -4.02 -55.45 -54.65
N LEU A 392 -3.09 -55.95 -55.46
CA LEU A 392 -3.30 -56.86 -56.59
C LEU A 392 -2.25 -57.98 -56.56
N ASN A 393 -2.50 -59.05 -57.32
CA ASN A 393 -1.45 -60.02 -57.62
C ASN A 393 -0.33 -59.34 -58.41
N SER A 394 0.89 -59.38 -57.88
CA SER A 394 2.08 -58.82 -58.53
C SER A 394 3.00 -59.95 -58.96
N PHE A 395 3.48 -59.88 -60.20
CA PHE A 395 4.42 -60.84 -60.77
C PHE A 395 5.82 -60.24 -60.88
N GLU A 396 6.81 -61.10 -61.03
CA GLU A 396 8.20 -60.70 -61.22
C GLU A 396 8.32 -59.76 -62.41
N GLY A 397 9.04 -58.65 -62.21
CA GLY A 397 9.20 -57.60 -63.21
C GLY A 397 8.08 -56.57 -63.26
N ASP A 398 7.03 -56.71 -62.45
CA ASP A 398 5.93 -55.74 -62.35
C ASP A 398 6.12 -54.78 -61.17
N PHE A 399 5.37 -53.68 -61.23
CA PHE A 399 5.12 -52.79 -60.10
C PHE A 399 4.19 -53.45 -59.08
N VAL A 400 4.43 -53.18 -57.79
CA VAL A 400 3.61 -53.69 -56.70
C VAL A 400 2.66 -52.59 -56.19
N PRO A 401 1.39 -52.59 -56.62
CA PRO A 401 0.40 -51.69 -56.04
C PRO A 401 0.11 -52.12 -54.61
N ILE A 402 0.23 -51.19 -53.67
CA ILE A 402 0.03 -51.48 -52.25
C ILE A 402 -1.20 -50.81 -51.66
N GLU A 403 -1.61 -51.31 -50.50
CA GLU A 403 -2.54 -50.70 -49.56
C GLU A 403 -1.85 -50.61 -48.18
N ILE A 404 -2.19 -49.59 -47.39
CA ILE A 404 -1.60 -49.36 -46.07
C ILE A 404 -2.63 -49.60 -44.98
N HIS A 405 -2.23 -50.38 -43.98
CA HIS A 405 -3.01 -50.61 -42.78
C HIS A 405 -2.22 -50.14 -41.56
N VAL A 406 -2.87 -49.35 -40.70
CA VAL A 406 -2.28 -48.82 -39.46
C VAL A 406 -2.98 -49.46 -38.27
N PHE A 407 -2.19 -49.96 -37.33
CA PHE A 407 -2.69 -50.57 -36.11
C PHE A 407 -1.93 -50.05 -34.90
N GLU A 408 -2.61 -49.94 -33.76
CA GLU A 408 -1.96 -49.69 -32.48
C GLU A 408 -1.12 -50.89 -32.05
N ASN A 409 0.19 -50.69 -31.84
CA ASN A 409 1.12 -51.71 -31.37
C ASN A 409 1.11 -51.81 -29.85
N LEU A 410 0.02 -52.35 -29.30
CA LEU A 410 -0.13 -52.53 -27.85
C LEU A 410 0.60 -53.77 -27.36
N LYS A 411 1.03 -53.77 -26.09
CA LYS A 411 1.57 -54.96 -25.42
C LYS A 411 0.44 -55.99 -25.22
N VAL A 412 0.70 -57.25 -25.58
CA VAL A 412 -0.27 -58.36 -25.51
C VAL A 412 0.05 -59.35 -24.40
N TYR A 413 1.34 -59.66 -24.22
CA TYR A 413 1.82 -60.61 -23.22
C TYR A 413 3.02 -60.04 -22.47
N ASP A 414 3.05 -60.27 -21.17
CA ASP A 414 4.25 -60.16 -20.34
C ASP A 414 5.10 -61.43 -20.44
N GLN A 415 6.38 -61.32 -20.10
CA GLN A 415 7.25 -62.50 -20.05
C GLN A 415 6.71 -63.53 -19.04
N GLY A 416 6.52 -64.77 -19.52
CA GLY A 416 6.02 -65.88 -18.71
C GLY A 416 4.49 -66.03 -18.72
N ASP A 417 3.76 -65.17 -19.41
CA ASP A 417 2.31 -65.31 -19.56
C ASP A 417 1.95 -66.61 -20.28
N LEU A 418 0.91 -67.28 -19.80
CA LEU A 418 0.36 -68.46 -20.46
C LEU A 418 -0.36 -68.06 -21.75
N VAL A 419 0.14 -68.57 -22.88
CA VAL A 419 -0.46 -68.33 -24.21
C VAL A 419 -1.49 -69.40 -24.52
N VAL A 420 -1.09 -70.67 -24.48
CA VAL A 420 -1.98 -71.80 -24.75
C VAL A 420 -1.62 -73.00 -23.89
N SER A 421 -2.63 -73.79 -23.54
CA SER A 421 -2.47 -74.99 -22.72
C SER A 421 -3.09 -76.17 -23.46
N LEU A 422 -2.27 -77.18 -23.75
CA LEU A 422 -2.62 -78.33 -24.57
C LEU A 422 -2.61 -79.61 -23.73
N GLN A 423 -3.56 -80.50 -23.97
CA GLN A 423 -3.63 -81.81 -23.33
C GLN A 423 -3.05 -82.87 -24.27
N ILE A 424 -1.94 -83.47 -23.88
CA ILE A 424 -1.15 -84.39 -24.71
C ILE A 424 -1.07 -85.75 -24.00
N ASP A 425 -1.37 -86.83 -24.73
CA ASP A 425 -1.35 -88.18 -24.18
C ASP A 425 0.04 -88.82 -24.36
N GLY A 426 0.84 -88.85 -23.30
CA GLY A 426 2.20 -89.41 -23.32
C GLY A 426 2.27 -90.93 -23.51
N ARG A 427 1.13 -91.64 -23.52
CA ARG A 427 1.09 -93.10 -23.77
C ARG A 427 1.28 -93.44 -25.24
N LYS A 428 1.04 -92.50 -26.15
CA LYS A 428 1.14 -92.69 -27.62
C LYS A 428 2.58 -92.86 -28.11
N SER A 429 2.77 -93.16 -29.40
CA SER A 429 4.10 -93.19 -30.02
C SER A 429 4.64 -91.76 -30.17
N VAL A 430 5.97 -91.58 -30.23
CA VAL A 430 6.58 -90.25 -30.42
C VAL A 430 6.05 -89.55 -31.69
N PRO A 431 5.94 -90.20 -32.87
CA PRO A 431 5.32 -89.60 -34.05
C PRO A 431 3.87 -89.13 -33.82
N ASP A 432 3.07 -89.91 -33.10
CA ASP A 432 1.67 -89.54 -32.79
C ASP A 432 1.59 -88.37 -31.81
N ILE A 433 2.53 -88.28 -30.86
CA ILE A 433 2.63 -87.15 -29.92
C ILE A 433 3.01 -85.88 -30.68
N VAL A 434 4.01 -85.95 -31.56
CA VAL A 434 4.42 -84.82 -32.43
C VAL A 434 3.24 -84.36 -33.30
N ALA A 435 2.54 -85.30 -33.96
CA ALA A 435 1.37 -85.00 -34.77
C ALA A 435 0.24 -84.37 -33.94
N GLN A 436 0.00 -84.88 -32.72
CA GLN A 436 -1.00 -84.32 -31.81
C GLN A 436 -0.64 -82.90 -31.37
N ILE A 437 0.61 -82.64 -31.01
CA ILE A 437 1.09 -81.29 -30.64
C ILE A 437 0.93 -80.35 -31.82
N ALA A 438 1.42 -80.71 -33.02
CA ALA A 438 1.33 -79.89 -34.22
C ALA A 438 -0.12 -79.57 -34.59
N ALA A 439 -1.02 -80.56 -34.57
CA ALA A 439 -2.43 -80.38 -34.88
C ALA A 439 -3.15 -79.48 -33.86
N GLN A 440 -2.89 -79.66 -32.56
CA GLN A 440 -3.49 -78.82 -31.53
C GLN A 440 -2.94 -77.40 -31.53
N ILE A 441 -1.63 -77.20 -31.73
CA ILE A 441 -1.02 -75.87 -31.89
C ILE A 441 -1.63 -75.18 -33.11
N GLY A 442 -1.69 -75.84 -34.28
CA GLY A 442 -2.22 -75.25 -35.50
C GLY A 442 -3.70 -74.82 -35.39
N LYS A 443 -4.47 -75.44 -34.50
CA LYS A 443 -5.88 -75.10 -34.25
C LYS A 443 -6.08 -74.06 -33.16
N GLU A 444 -5.46 -74.25 -31.99
CA GLU A 444 -5.71 -73.41 -30.81
C GLU A 444 -4.89 -72.12 -30.83
N LEU A 445 -3.66 -72.16 -31.35
CA LEU A 445 -2.77 -71.01 -31.30
C LEU A 445 -3.27 -69.83 -32.15
N PRO A 446 -3.65 -69.98 -33.44
CA PRO A 446 -4.18 -68.86 -34.22
C PRO A 446 -5.45 -68.28 -33.60
N LYS A 447 -6.32 -69.14 -33.06
CA LYS A 447 -7.56 -68.73 -32.39
C LYS A 447 -7.26 -67.86 -31.16
N THR A 448 -6.37 -68.29 -30.29
CA THR A 448 -6.03 -67.53 -29.07
C THR A 448 -5.32 -66.22 -29.38
N LEU A 449 -4.38 -66.22 -30.33
CA LEU A 449 -3.64 -65.02 -30.71
C LEU A 449 -4.53 -64.00 -31.44
N SER A 450 -5.45 -64.46 -32.30
CA SER A 450 -6.46 -63.62 -32.93
C SER A 450 -7.42 -63.00 -31.91
N GLN A 451 -7.88 -63.78 -30.91
CA GLN A 451 -8.73 -63.25 -29.81
C GLN A 451 -8.01 -62.16 -29.00
N LYS A 452 -6.70 -62.29 -28.83
CA LYS A 452 -5.84 -61.30 -28.17
C LYS A 452 -5.41 -60.17 -29.11
N LYS A 453 -6.00 -60.10 -30.31
CA LYS A 453 -5.77 -59.06 -31.33
C LYS A 453 -4.32 -58.96 -31.81
N MET A 454 -3.54 -60.05 -31.74
CA MET A 454 -2.24 -60.09 -32.42
C MET A 454 -2.44 -60.01 -33.93
N ILE A 455 -1.50 -59.36 -34.62
CA ILE A 455 -1.58 -59.04 -36.03
C ILE A 455 -0.71 -60.03 -36.81
N PRO A 456 -1.34 -60.96 -37.57
CA PRO A 456 -0.58 -61.96 -38.31
C PRO A 456 0.23 -61.33 -39.44
N VAL A 457 1.34 -61.97 -39.80
CA VAL A 457 2.07 -61.71 -41.06
C VAL A 457 1.31 -62.40 -42.19
N VAL A 458 0.65 -61.63 -43.04
CA VAL A 458 -0.20 -62.17 -44.11
C VAL A 458 0.68 -62.70 -45.24
N GLY A 459 0.43 -63.93 -45.68
CA GLY A 459 1.25 -64.60 -46.70
C GLY A 459 2.48 -65.33 -46.14
N SER A 460 2.69 -65.34 -44.83
CA SER A 460 3.72 -66.17 -44.18
C SER A 460 3.17 -67.53 -43.76
N ASP A 461 3.97 -68.58 -43.93
CA ASP A 461 3.67 -69.94 -43.40
C ASP A 461 3.61 -69.98 -41.86
N GLN A 462 4.12 -68.94 -41.19
CA GLN A 462 4.18 -68.83 -39.73
C GLN A 462 3.66 -67.46 -39.26
N PRO A 463 2.35 -67.20 -39.43
CA PRO A 463 1.78 -65.85 -39.33
C PRO A 463 1.95 -65.19 -37.96
N TYR A 464 2.08 -65.97 -36.88
CA TYR A 464 2.23 -65.45 -35.52
C TYR A 464 3.59 -65.75 -34.89
N GLY A 465 4.51 -66.38 -35.61
CA GLY A 465 5.70 -67.04 -35.04
C GLY A 465 5.49 -68.54 -34.91
N SER A 466 6.59 -69.27 -34.71
CA SER A 466 6.60 -70.74 -34.71
C SER A 466 7.32 -71.33 -33.51
N LEU A 467 6.96 -72.58 -33.25
CA LEU A 467 7.75 -73.47 -32.41
C LEU A 467 8.54 -74.36 -33.37
N ASP A 468 9.87 -74.27 -33.31
CA ASP A 468 10.75 -75.06 -34.21
C ASP A 468 10.40 -76.55 -34.14
N THR A 469 10.47 -77.24 -35.28
CA THR A 469 10.18 -78.67 -35.35
C THR A 469 11.04 -79.48 -34.38
N ASP A 470 12.31 -79.09 -34.22
CA ASP A 470 13.23 -79.69 -33.26
C ASP A 470 12.76 -79.52 -31.81
N ARG A 471 12.19 -78.35 -31.47
CA ARG A 471 11.61 -78.11 -30.15
C ARG A 471 10.35 -78.95 -29.93
N ILE A 472 9.51 -79.12 -30.95
CA ILE A 472 8.32 -79.99 -30.85
C ILE A 472 8.75 -81.44 -30.59
N ILE A 473 9.79 -81.91 -31.28
CA ILE A 473 10.33 -83.27 -31.09
C ILE A 473 10.89 -83.43 -29.67
N ALA A 474 11.66 -82.45 -29.17
CA ALA A 474 12.19 -82.49 -27.80
C ALA A 474 11.07 -82.56 -26.75
N ILE A 475 10.04 -81.71 -26.88
CA ILE A 475 8.87 -81.73 -25.99
C ILE A 475 8.14 -83.08 -26.06
N ALA A 476 8.01 -83.67 -27.26
CA ALA A 476 7.37 -84.96 -27.43
C ALA A 476 8.14 -86.12 -26.76
N LEU A 477 9.48 -86.08 -26.77
CA LEU A 477 10.32 -87.03 -26.07
C LEU A 477 10.14 -86.93 -24.55
N GLU A 478 10.16 -85.71 -23.98
CA GLU A 478 9.93 -85.50 -22.54
C GLU A 478 8.54 -85.98 -22.09
N ILE A 479 7.51 -85.73 -22.90
CA ILE A 479 6.15 -86.21 -22.62
C ILE A 479 6.08 -87.74 -22.70
N LYS A 480 6.83 -88.36 -23.62
CA LYS A 480 6.87 -89.83 -23.77
C LYS A 480 7.54 -90.49 -22.56
N GLU A 481 8.62 -89.91 -22.04
CA GLU A 481 9.32 -90.42 -20.85
C GLU A 481 8.41 -90.45 -19.61
N ALA A 482 7.53 -89.45 -19.45
CA ALA A 482 6.58 -89.41 -18.34
C ALA A 482 5.49 -90.50 -18.44
N GLY A 483 5.13 -90.95 -19.65
CA GLY A 483 4.20 -92.06 -19.88
C GLY A 483 2.74 -91.85 -19.43
N ILE A 484 2.39 -90.62 -19.05
CA ILE A 484 1.04 -90.23 -18.58
C ILE A 484 0.50 -89.06 -19.43
N PRO A 485 -0.81 -88.80 -19.43
CA PRO A 485 -1.36 -87.56 -19.98
C PRO A 485 -0.77 -86.36 -19.25
N LEU A 486 -0.21 -85.40 -19.99
CA LEU A 486 0.38 -84.18 -19.46
C LEU A 486 -0.25 -82.94 -20.12
N ARG A 487 -0.27 -81.85 -19.37
CA ARG A 487 -0.63 -80.53 -19.85
C ARG A 487 0.63 -79.77 -20.27
N LEU A 488 0.76 -79.55 -21.57
CA LEU A 488 1.79 -78.70 -22.17
C LEU A 488 1.31 -77.25 -22.12
N GLN A 489 1.97 -76.43 -21.31
CA GLN A 489 1.73 -74.99 -21.23
C GLN A 489 2.77 -74.25 -22.07
N LEU A 490 2.33 -73.59 -23.14
CA LEU A 490 3.16 -72.68 -23.92
C LEU A 490 3.00 -71.27 -23.36
N MET A 491 4.13 -70.66 -23.01
CA MET A 491 4.22 -69.35 -22.38
C MET A 491 5.02 -68.39 -23.25
N ALA A 492 4.75 -67.09 -23.14
CA ALA A 492 5.52 -66.06 -23.82
C ALA A 492 6.96 -66.02 -23.25
N ALA A 493 7.97 -66.15 -24.11
CA ALA A 493 9.37 -66.15 -23.70
C ALA A 493 9.88 -64.76 -23.29
N LYS A 494 9.24 -63.71 -23.80
CA LYS A 494 9.52 -62.29 -23.56
C LYS A 494 8.23 -61.47 -23.69
N GLU A 495 8.30 -60.20 -23.29
CA GLU A 495 7.24 -59.24 -23.60
C GLU A 495 6.96 -59.23 -25.11
N THR A 496 5.69 -59.33 -25.48
CA THR A 496 5.26 -59.49 -26.87
C THR A 496 4.16 -58.47 -27.18
N TYR A 497 4.36 -57.72 -28.25
CA TYR A 497 3.42 -56.72 -28.75
C TYR A 497 2.59 -57.28 -29.92
N ARG A 498 1.53 -56.55 -30.31
CA ARG A 498 0.61 -56.98 -31.38
C ARG A 498 1.31 -57.24 -32.72
N ALA A 499 2.40 -56.51 -33.01
CA ALA A 499 3.19 -56.64 -34.22
C ALA A 499 4.20 -57.81 -34.21
N ASP A 500 4.53 -58.34 -33.03
CA ASP A 500 5.63 -59.27 -32.85
C ASP A 500 5.28 -60.69 -33.29
N ARG A 501 6.30 -61.44 -33.71
CA ARG A 501 6.22 -62.90 -33.78
C ARG A 501 6.49 -63.45 -32.38
N ILE A 502 5.52 -64.17 -31.82
CA ILE A 502 5.62 -64.68 -30.46
C ILE A 502 6.70 -65.75 -30.39
N GLN A 503 7.53 -65.66 -29.34
CA GLN A 503 8.51 -66.68 -29.00
C GLN A 503 8.00 -67.45 -27.79
N PHE A 504 8.09 -68.77 -27.84
CA PHE A 504 7.55 -69.63 -26.80
C PHE A 504 8.63 -70.18 -25.88
N THR A 505 8.31 -70.21 -24.59
CA THR A 505 8.88 -71.14 -23.61
C THR A 505 7.79 -72.13 -23.19
N TYR A 506 8.13 -73.27 -22.60
CA TYR A 506 7.14 -74.28 -22.24
C TYR A 506 7.31 -74.80 -20.81
N ARG A 507 6.22 -75.35 -20.28
CA ARG A 507 6.18 -76.04 -18.99
C ARG A 507 5.26 -77.25 -19.08
N LEU A 508 5.71 -78.39 -18.59
CA LEU A 508 4.91 -79.61 -18.47
C LEU A 508 4.29 -79.68 -17.06
N ARG A 509 2.99 -80.01 -16.98
CA ARG A 509 2.29 -80.28 -15.72
C ARG A 509 1.50 -81.59 -15.82
N PRO A 510 1.48 -82.42 -14.76
CA PRO A 510 0.62 -83.60 -14.69
C PRO A 510 -0.87 -83.24 -14.69
#